data_AF-A0ABD6C6N1-F1
#
_entry.id   AF-A0ABD6C6N1-F1
#
_cell.length_a   1.000
_cell.length_b   1.000
_cell.length_c   1.000
_cell.angle_alpha   90.00
_cell.angle_beta   90.00
_cell.angle_gamma   90.00
#
_symmetry.space_group_name_H-M   'P 1'
#
loop_
_entity.id
_entity.type
_entity.pdbx_description
1 polymer ?
#
loop_
_entity_poly.entity_id
_entity_poly.type
_entity_poly.pdbx_seq_one_letter_code
_entity_poly.pdbx_strand_id
1 'polypeptide(L)'
;MSDDPEPVPESDPQHIDPAGDLADAVENGDLDLSLDDDQDAEEIRAFVEAAESGELGPVDPGLEAQVRIARALLNDLDESDDAGEGK
;
A
#
# COMPACT_ATOMS: atom_id res chain seq x y z
N MET A 1 -22.10 16.34 29.32
CA MET A 1 -22.00 15.00 28.69
C MET A 1 -21.02 15.13 27.55
N SER A 2 -19.95 14.34 27.53
CA SER A 2 -19.14 14.21 26.32
C SER A 2 -19.91 13.30 25.38
N ASP A 3 -20.38 13.87 24.26
CA ASP A 3 -21.00 13.16 23.15
C ASP A 3 -19.84 12.75 22.23
N ASP A 4 -19.06 11.75 22.67
CA ASP A 4 -18.06 11.13 21.82
C ASP A 4 -18.77 10.00 21.06
N PRO A 5 -18.83 10.04 19.73
CA PRO A 5 -19.48 8.98 18.96
C PRO A 5 -18.79 7.65 19.25
N GLU A 6 -19.55 6.59 19.51
CA GLU A 6 -18.96 5.28 19.71
C GLU A 6 -18.14 4.87 18.47
N PRO A 7 -16.98 4.22 18.65
CA PRO A 7 -16.14 3.81 17.53
C PRO A 7 -16.95 2.93 16.57
N VAL A 8 -16.97 3.30 15.28
CA VAL A 8 -17.62 2.52 14.23
C VAL A 8 -16.89 1.19 14.06
N PRO A 9 -17.59 0.04 14.05
CA PRO A 9 -16.97 -1.25 13.74
C PRO A 9 -16.44 -1.29 12.31
N GLU A 10 -15.34 -2.00 12.05
CA GLU A 10 -14.79 -2.17 10.69
C GLU A 10 -15.78 -2.84 9.70
N SER A 11 -16.73 -3.63 10.22
CA SER A 11 -17.79 -4.24 9.41
C SER A 11 -18.96 -3.29 9.10
N ASP A 12 -18.96 -2.07 9.65
CA ASP A 12 -20.00 -1.09 9.41
C ASP A 12 -19.86 -0.50 7.99
N PRO A 13 -20.92 -0.49 7.16
CA PRO A 13 -20.88 0.13 5.84
C PRO A 13 -20.51 1.63 5.84
N GLN A 14 -20.63 2.29 6.99
CA GLN A 14 -20.24 3.70 7.18
C GLN A 14 -18.79 3.84 7.70
N HIS A 15 -18.10 2.73 7.97
CA HIS A 15 -16.69 2.74 8.32
C HIS A 15 -15.88 3.22 7.12
N ILE A 16 -15.14 4.32 7.30
CA ILE A 16 -14.21 4.81 6.29
C ILE A 16 -12.91 4.02 6.49
N ASP A 17 -12.44 3.34 5.45
CA ASP A 17 -11.12 2.70 5.43
C ASP A 17 -10.16 3.54 4.58
N PRO A 18 -9.60 4.64 5.13
CA PRO A 18 -8.75 5.51 4.34
C PRO A 18 -7.48 4.80 3.84
N ALA A 19 -7.02 3.78 4.55
CA ALA A 19 -5.83 3.02 4.15
C ALA A 19 -6.15 2.12 2.95
N GLY A 20 -7.25 1.36 3.03
CA GLY A 20 -7.75 0.55 1.93
C GLY A 20 -8.13 1.39 0.71
N ASP A 21 -8.88 2.48 0.89
CA ASP A 21 -9.30 3.38 -0.18
C ASP A 21 -8.09 3.95 -0.95
N LEU A 22 -7.00 4.30 -0.24
CA LEU A 22 -5.77 4.75 -0.87
C LEU A 22 -5.06 3.63 -1.62
N ALA A 23 -4.98 2.43 -1.04
CA ALA A 23 -4.38 1.28 -1.71
C ALA A 23 -5.12 0.94 -3.02
N ASP A 24 -6.45 0.96 -2.99
CA ASP A 24 -7.30 0.72 -4.15
C ASP A 24 -7.10 1.80 -5.23
N ALA A 25 -6.99 3.07 -4.84
CA ALA A 25 -6.75 4.16 -5.78
C ALA A 25 -5.38 4.05 -6.49
N VAL A 26 -4.35 3.57 -5.78
CA VAL A 26 -3.03 3.30 -6.38
C VAL A 26 -3.09 2.09 -7.31
N GLU A 27 -3.70 0.99 -6.89
CA GLU A 27 -3.81 -0.23 -7.70
C GLU A 27 -4.59 0.01 -9.02
N ASN A 28 -5.62 0.86 -8.98
CA ASN A 28 -6.41 1.20 -10.17
C ASN A 28 -5.73 2.25 -11.08
N GLY A 29 -4.59 2.82 -10.66
CA GLY A 29 -3.92 3.90 -11.38
C GLY A 29 -4.68 5.24 -11.32
N ASP A 30 -5.58 5.42 -10.36
CA ASP A 30 -6.24 6.71 -10.09
C ASP A 30 -5.24 7.71 -9.46
N LEU A 31 -4.21 7.19 -8.79
CA LEU A 31 -3.08 7.94 -8.26
C LEU A 31 -1.79 7.53 -8.97
N ASP A 32 -1.17 8.50 -9.66
CA ASP A 32 0.15 8.37 -10.25
C ASP A 32 1.21 8.60 -9.16
N LEU A 33 1.93 7.53 -8.80
CA LEU A 33 2.94 7.53 -7.75
C LEU A 33 4.26 6.98 -8.30
N SER A 34 5.36 7.62 -7.94
CA SER A 34 6.70 7.17 -8.25
C SER A 34 7.56 7.20 -6.99
N LEU A 35 8.63 6.41 -6.98
CA LEU A 35 9.65 6.54 -5.94
C LEU A 35 10.36 7.87 -6.06
N ASP A 36 10.73 8.42 -4.90
CA ASP A 36 11.63 9.57 -4.82
C ASP A 36 13.08 9.10 -5.02
N ASP A 37 13.99 10.01 -5.37
CA ASP A 37 15.41 9.70 -5.61
C ASP A 37 16.09 9.10 -4.36
N ASP A 38 15.56 9.39 -3.16
CA ASP A 38 16.05 8.88 -1.88
C ASP A 38 15.42 7.53 -1.47
N GLN A 39 14.61 6.89 -2.32
CA GLN A 39 13.90 5.64 -2.00
C GLN A 39 14.37 4.49 -2.89
N ASP A 40 14.72 3.36 -2.26
CA ASP A 40 15.29 2.20 -2.94
C ASP A 40 14.24 1.11 -3.19
N ALA A 41 14.13 0.62 -4.43
CA ALA A 41 13.21 -0.46 -4.79
C ALA A 41 13.53 -1.77 -4.04
N GLU A 42 14.82 -2.08 -3.81
CA GLU A 42 15.24 -3.24 -3.02
C GLU A 42 14.76 -3.17 -1.57
N GLU A 43 14.77 -1.98 -0.95
CA GLU A 43 14.29 -1.80 0.42
C GLU A 43 12.77 -2.04 0.49
N ILE A 44 12.04 -1.55 -0.51
CA ILE A 44 10.60 -1.77 -0.62
C ILE A 44 10.28 -3.26 -0.83
N ARG A 45 11.05 -3.97 -1.66
CA ARG A 45 10.92 -5.44 -1.81
C ARG A 45 11.16 -6.17 -0.50
N ALA A 46 12.19 -5.78 0.25
CA ALA A 46 12.50 -6.37 1.56
C ALA A 46 11.39 -6.09 2.59
N PHE A 47 10.80 -4.89 2.56
CA PHE A 47 9.64 -4.56 3.39
C PHE A 47 8.45 -5.46 3.11
N VAL A 48 8.10 -5.67 1.84
CA VAL A 48 6.99 -6.56 1.44
C VAL A 48 7.24 -7.98 1.95
N GLU A 49 8.45 -8.52 1.77
CA GLU A 49 8.81 -9.86 2.25
C GLU A 49 8.71 -9.97 3.79
N ALA A 50 9.20 -8.97 4.52
CA ALA A 50 9.11 -8.92 5.98
C ALA A 50 7.66 -8.88 6.46
N ALA A 51 6.79 -8.12 5.78
CA ALA A 51 5.37 -8.06 6.09
C ALA A 51 4.68 -9.40 5.84
N GLU A 52 4.91 -10.02 4.67
CA GLU A 52 4.28 -11.28 4.28
C GLU A 52 4.77 -12.48 5.10
N SER A 53 6.02 -12.46 5.55
CA SER A 53 6.57 -13.47 6.46
C SER A 53 6.06 -13.34 7.91
N GLY A 54 5.38 -12.22 8.22
CA GLY A 54 4.89 -11.91 9.57
C GLY A 54 5.97 -11.37 10.52
N GLU A 55 7.14 -10.99 10.01
CA GLU A 55 8.23 -10.41 10.80
C GLU A 55 7.83 -9.05 11.42
N LEU A 56 6.96 -8.30 10.75
CA LEU A 56 6.47 -6.99 11.21
C LEU A 56 5.35 -7.07 12.27
N GLY A 57 4.94 -8.27 12.66
CA GLY A 57 3.90 -8.50 13.66
C GLY A 57 2.52 -8.79 13.04
N PRO A 58 1.42 -8.60 13.81
CA PRO A 58 0.07 -8.82 13.31
C PRO A 58 -0.24 -7.92 12.11
N VAL A 59 -0.87 -8.48 11.08
CA VAL A 59 -1.36 -7.69 9.94
C VAL A 59 -2.56 -6.87 10.38
N ASP A 60 -2.36 -5.56 10.49
CA ASP A 60 -3.42 -4.58 10.64
C ASP A 60 -3.78 -3.95 9.27
N PRO A 61 -4.96 -3.30 9.14
CA PRO A 61 -5.39 -2.70 7.87
C PRO A 61 -4.39 -1.70 7.28
N GLY A 62 -3.63 -1.00 8.14
CA GLY A 62 -2.60 -0.06 7.71
C GLY A 62 -1.41 -0.77 7.09
N LEU A 63 -0.92 -1.84 7.72
CA LEU A 63 0.16 -2.67 7.16
C LEU A 63 -0.27 -3.32 5.84
N GLU A 64 -1.50 -3.83 5.77
CA GLU A 64 -2.03 -4.44 4.54
C GLU A 64 -2.08 -3.43 3.38
N ALA A 65 -2.58 -2.23 3.63
CA ALA A 65 -2.60 -1.16 2.63
C ALA A 65 -1.19 -0.77 2.17
N GLN A 66 -0.24 -0.66 3.09
CA GLN A 66 1.16 -0.35 2.75
C GLN A 66 1.78 -1.42 1.84
N VAL A 67 1.55 -2.70 2.12
CA VAL A 67 2.04 -3.80 1.28
C VAL A 67 1.41 -3.76 -0.11
N ARG A 68 0.11 -3.47 -0.21
CA ARG A 68 -0.58 -3.32 -1.50
C ARG A 68 0.00 -2.18 -2.33
N ILE A 69 0.18 -0.99 -1.74
CA ILE A 69 0.79 0.17 -2.39
C ILE A 69 2.22 -0.14 -2.83
N ALA A 70 3.03 -0.75 -1.96
CA ALA A 70 4.41 -1.14 -2.27
C ALA A 70 4.49 -2.10 -3.46
N ARG A 71 3.59 -3.09 -3.54
CA ARG A 71 3.54 -4.03 -4.68
C ARG A 71 3.12 -3.35 -5.97
N ALA A 72 2.14 -2.44 -5.92
CA ALA A 72 1.73 -1.67 -7.09
C ALA A 72 2.89 -0.83 -7.65
N LEU A 73 3.63 -0.13 -6.77
CA LEU A 73 4.82 0.64 -7.14
C LEU A 73 5.92 -0.24 -7.77
N LEU A 74 6.21 -1.39 -7.16
CA LEU A 74 7.22 -2.31 -7.67
C LEU A 74 6.83 -2.92 -9.03
N ASN A 75 5.54 -3.22 -9.24
CA ASN A 75 5.06 -3.71 -10.53
C ASN A 75 5.22 -2.65 -11.63
N ASP A 76 4.87 -1.40 -11.35
CA ASP A 76 5.03 -0.29 -12.29
C ASP A 76 6.50 -0.03 -12.65
N LEU A 77 7.40 -0.14 -11.68
CA LEU A 77 8.86 -0.07 -11.89
C LEU A 77 9.35 -1.21 -12.78
N ASP A 78 8.99 -2.46 -12.45
CA ASP A 78 9.42 -3.63 -13.23
C ASP A 78 8.89 -3.57 -14.68
N GLU A 79 7.66 -3.07 -14.89
CA GLU A 79 7.09 -2.83 -16.22
C GLU A 79 7.80 -1.69 -16.99
N SER A 80 8.24 -0.66 -16.28
CA SER A 80 8.99 0.47 -16.85
C SER A 80 10.42 0.09 -17.26
N ASP A 81 11.09 -0.78 -16.49
CA ASP A 81 12.43 -1.30 -16.79
C ASP A 81 12.43 -2.26 -17.99
N ASP A 82 11.42 -3.13 -18.13
CA ASP A 82 11.32 -4.10 -19.24
C ASP A 82 11.00 -3.42 -20.59
N ALA A 83 10.32 -2.27 -20.58
CA ALA A 83 10.03 -1.49 -21.78
C ALA A 83 11.27 -0.84 -22.45
N GLY A 84 12.45 -0.95 -21.83
CA GLY A 84 13.72 -0.36 -22.28
C GLY A 84 14.58 -1.19 -23.25
N GLU A 85 14.35 -2.50 -23.42
CA GLU A 85 15.22 -3.37 -24.25
C GLU A 85 14.84 -3.45 -25.74
N GLY A 86 14.13 -2.43 -26.25
CA GLY A 86 13.56 -2.42 -27.61
C GLY A 86 14.09 -1.37 -28.57
N LYS A 87 15.42 -1.18 -28.74
CA LYS A 87 15.97 -0.58 -29.98
C LYS A 87 17.45 -0.84 -30.26
#